data_AF-A0A9D5W0H9-F1
#
_entry.id   AF-A0A9D5W0H9-F1
#
_cell.length_a   1.000
_cell.length_b   1.000
_cell.length_c   1.000
_cell.angle_alpha   90.00
_cell.angle_beta   90.00
_cell.angle_gamma   90.00
#
_symmetry.space_group_name_H-M   'P 1'
#
loop_
_entity.id
_entity.type
_entity.pdbx_description
1 polymer ?
#
loop_
_entity_poly.entity_id
_entity_poly.type
_entity_poly.pdbx_seq_one_letter_code
_entity_poly.pdbx_strand_id
1 'polypeptide(L)'
;MSESKEQIKTENGFNININAISSEDKLNISIEIDYSNNVILHWGLYRHDNPSWHIPEMSTWPKDSISYKNKAVQSPFITKEAKGVLEIKIDNYKDYSFIPFALYFPDTEQWDNNNGQNYLINIPLWRKTSKSPLNYFMDKLDVFEILFSQQHHFKRLGDVCAIVNKNGNNLQLTIASDISGHLLLHWGIISRFKNQWQLPDESFRPLNTTPVCSSSVETLFIEQDGYKTLNLTASIDEAPERIAFVIRRDYDQWIKRDATDWIIPFGALVHKDKPIDNVELSHITSEIIEREMSNNSWTLMHRFNLCHDLINRSEDNIAALAYLFVWLRFSELRQLDWQRNYNTQPRELAHSMDRLTLRLAWLYIDMPSTRQIASLMLSTLGPGGDGQRIRDEILQIMHRHRIKEVTGSFLEEWHQKLHNNTTPDDVVICEAYIAFLKSNGNLETFYQTLNHKGVTKQRLETFERAIKTPPDFVHYLKDALIHDFEFFLSILKKVHVGTDLQSAIEASGYILSDYIKGRLWFLFDNRLNQTIPMEQQIGTVFFIRKNLYDILNNDRDSHRVRTIIFLDIALVEYMRKIVEGRINKDWEPDTLIKILGLTLDNWLLTNNDPNIIESKKHLDKLIASGQKT
;
A
#
# COMPACT_ATOMS: atom_id res chain seq x y z
N MET A 1 -41.85 1.08 35.12
CA MET A 1 -41.98 -0.32 34.65
C MET A 1 -41.58 -0.37 33.19
N SER A 2 -40.80 -1.38 32.80
CA SER A 2 -40.41 -1.63 31.40
C SER A 2 -40.95 -3.00 30.98
N GLU A 3 -41.47 -3.13 29.77
CA GLU A 3 -41.94 -4.40 29.20
C GLU A 3 -41.09 -4.75 27.97
N SER A 4 -40.67 -6.00 27.85
CA SER A 4 -39.95 -6.51 26.69
C SER A 4 -40.50 -7.86 26.26
N LYS A 5 -40.66 -8.04 24.94
CA LYS A 5 -41.18 -9.27 24.34
C LYS A 5 -40.12 -9.88 23.44
N GLU A 6 -39.92 -11.18 23.56
CA GLU A 6 -38.96 -11.95 22.79
C GLU A 6 -39.62 -13.25 22.32
N GLN A 7 -39.24 -13.74 21.15
CA GLN A 7 -39.66 -15.05 20.66
C GLN A 7 -38.42 -15.86 20.31
N ILE A 8 -38.33 -17.09 20.83
CA ILE A 8 -37.25 -18.03 20.61
C ILE A 8 -37.82 -19.27 19.92
N LYS A 9 -37.21 -19.66 18.80
CA LYS A 9 -37.53 -20.93 18.14
C LYS A 9 -36.52 -21.99 18.56
N THR A 10 -36.99 -23.12 19.08
CA THR A 10 -36.14 -24.21 19.55
C THR A 10 -35.72 -25.14 18.42
N GLU A 11 -34.74 -26.02 18.68
CA GLU A 11 -34.19 -26.97 17.72
C GLU A 11 -35.25 -28.02 17.35
N ASN A 12 -36.05 -28.44 18.33
CA ASN A 12 -37.20 -29.32 18.10
C ASN A 12 -38.41 -28.61 17.46
N GLY A 13 -38.26 -27.33 17.09
CA GLY A 13 -39.23 -26.59 16.28
C GLY A 13 -40.33 -25.89 17.06
N PHE A 14 -40.26 -25.87 18.40
CA PHE A 14 -41.22 -25.16 19.25
C PHE A 14 -40.96 -23.65 19.25
N ASN A 15 -42.03 -22.86 19.33
CA ASN A 15 -41.95 -21.41 19.53
C ASN A 15 -42.21 -21.08 21.00
N ILE A 16 -41.24 -20.41 21.61
CA ILE A 16 -41.33 -19.89 22.96
C ILE A 16 -41.52 -18.37 22.88
N ASN A 17 -42.65 -17.89 23.37
CA ASN A 17 -42.93 -16.47 23.54
C ASN A 17 -42.60 -16.07 24.98
N ILE A 18 -41.82 -15.00 25.12
CA ILE A 18 -41.37 -14.49 26.41
C ILE A 18 -41.86 -13.07 26.56
N ASN A 19 -42.46 -12.77 27.71
CA ASN A 19 -42.80 -11.42 28.13
C ASN A 19 -42.16 -11.11 29.48
N ALA A 20 -41.25 -10.15 29.51
CA ALA A 20 -40.51 -9.74 30.69
C ALA A 20 -40.92 -8.31 31.10
N ILE A 21 -41.41 -8.17 32.34
CA ILE A 21 -41.86 -6.91 32.94
C ILE A 21 -40.96 -6.60 34.14
N SER A 22 -40.23 -5.49 34.08
CA SER A 22 -39.36 -5.04 35.18
C SER A 22 -39.94 -3.85 35.94
N SER A 23 -39.73 -3.85 37.26
CA SER A 23 -40.10 -2.76 38.18
C SER A 23 -39.06 -2.65 39.30
N GLU A 24 -38.41 -1.49 39.41
CA GLU A 24 -37.33 -1.22 40.40
C GLU A 24 -36.24 -2.30 40.43
N ASP A 25 -36.33 -3.25 41.36
CA ASP A 25 -35.40 -4.37 41.55
C ASP A 25 -36.01 -5.75 41.24
N LYS A 26 -37.25 -5.79 40.74
CA LYS A 26 -37.96 -7.03 40.43
C LYS A 26 -38.18 -7.21 38.94
N LEU A 27 -38.00 -8.44 38.47
CA LEU A 27 -38.29 -8.85 37.11
C LEU A 27 -39.26 -10.02 37.14
N ASN A 28 -40.39 -9.88 36.46
CA ASN A 28 -41.37 -10.94 36.23
C ASN A 28 -41.29 -11.37 34.76
N ILE A 29 -41.16 -12.66 34.51
CA ILE A 29 -41.04 -13.22 33.16
C ILE A 29 -42.13 -14.27 32.98
N SER A 30 -42.97 -14.06 31.98
CA SER A 30 -43.94 -15.05 31.50
C SER A 30 -43.38 -15.73 30.26
N ILE A 31 -43.35 -17.06 30.28
CA ILE A 31 -42.84 -17.91 29.21
C ILE A 31 -44.00 -18.78 28.74
N GLU A 32 -44.31 -18.72 27.45
CA GLU A 32 -45.33 -19.53 26.80
C GLU A 32 -44.68 -20.35 25.69
N ILE A 33 -44.85 -21.67 25.72
CA ILE A 33 -44.39 -22.59 24.67
C ILE A 33 -45.59 -23.19 23.94
N ASP A 34 -45.51 -23.31 22.61
CA ASP A 34 -46.51 -23.97 21.76
C ASP A 34 -46.46 -25.52 21.86
N TYR A 35 -46.31 -26.01 23.09
CA TYR A 35 -46.29 -27.42 23.45
C TYR A 35 -47.06 -27.62 24.77
N SER A 36 -48.00 -28.57 24.80
CA SER A 36 -48.93 -28.75 25.92
C SER A 36 -48.70 -29.99 26.78
N ASN A 37 -47.81 -30.89 26.36
CA ASN A 37 -47.46 -32.08 27.13
C ASN A 37 -46.38 -31.76 28.18
N ASN A 38 -45.99 -32.77 28.96
CA ASN A 38 -45.06 -32.64 30.07
C ASN A 38 -43.68 -32.14 29.61
N VAL A 39 -43.36 -30.89 29.95
CA VAL A 39 -42.07 -30.25 29.62
C VAL A 39 -41.58 -29.45 30.83
N ILE A 40 -40.27 -29.52 31.06
CA ILE A 40 -39.58 -28.87 32.17
C ILE A 40 -38.60 -27.85 31.60
N LEU A 41 -38.65 -26.62 32.14
CA LEU A 41 -37.61 -25.62 31.93
C LEU A 41 -36.43 -25.92 32.86
N HIS A 42 -35.28 -26.24 32.31
CA HIS A 42 -34.01 -26.31 33.06
C HIS A 42 -33.28 -24.99 32.92
N TRP A 43 -33.21 -24.17 33.97
CA TRP A 43 -32.74 -22.78 33.86
C TRP A 43 -31.87 -22.32 35.04
N GLY A 44 -31.16 -21.22 34.84
CA GLY A 44 -30.34 -20.56 35.86
C GLY A 44 -30.17 -19.08 35.54
N LEU A 45 -29.22 -18.43 36.21
CA LEU A 45 -28.90 -17.01 35.99
C LEU A 45 -27.43 -16.86 35.61
N TYR A 46 -27.15 -16.01 34.62
CA TYR A 46 -25.81 -15.50 34.34
C TYR A 46 -25.65 -14.14 35.00
N ARG A 47 -24.61 -13.99 35.84
CA ARG A 47 -24.25 -12.69 36.40
C ARG A 47 -23.54 -11.83 35.37
N HIS A 48 -23.49 -10.53 35.59
CA HIS A 48 -22.71 -9.62 34.74
C HIS A 48 -21.20 -9.88 34.79
N ASP A 49 -20.69 -10.34 35.94
CA ASP A 49 -19.27 -10.57 36.21
C ASP A 49 -18.79 -12.00 35.89
N ASN A 50 -19.71 -12.97 35.81
CA ASN A 50 -19.39 -14.37 35.53
C ASN A 50 -20.55 -15.10 34.81
N PRO A 51 -20.38 -15.50 33.52
CA PRO A 51 -21.39 -16.22 32.75
C PRO A 51 -21.40 -17.73 33.05
N SER A 52 -21.41 -18.10 34.32
CA SER A 52 -21.65 -19.48 34.78
C SER A 52 -23.09 -19.63 35.27
N TRP A 53 -23.63 -20.84 35.25
CA TRP A 53 -24.96 -21.13 35.80
C TRP A 53 -24.98 -20.84 37.30
N HIS A 54 -25.76 -19.85 37.70
CA HIS A 54 -26.07 -19.57 39.10
C HIS A 54 -27.51 -19.96 39.38
N ILE A 55 -27.74 -20.60 40.53
CA ILE A 55 -29.08 -20.93 40.97
C ILE A 55 -29.73 -19.68 41.60
N PRO A 56 -30.92 -19.25 41.15
CA PRO A 56 -31.66 -18.15 41.78
C PRO A 56 -32.09 -18.50 43.22
N GLU A 57 -32.44 -17.49 44.01
CA GLU A 57 -32.92 -17.70 45.38
C GLU A 57 -34.17 -18.58 45.41
N MET A 58 -34.21 -19.55 46.32
CA MET A 58 -35.31 -20.53 46.41
C MET A 58 -36.68 -19.88 46.66
N SER A 59 -36.70 -18.70 47.27
CA SER A 59 -37.89 -17.87 47.50
C SER A 59 -38.57 -17.40 46.21
N THR A 60 -37.85 -17.35 45.09
CA THR A 60 -38.37 -16.84 43.81
C THR A 60 -38.74 -17.96 42.82
N TRP A 61 -38.56 -19.22 43.20
CA TRP A 61 -38.78 -20.35 42.30
C TRP A 61 -40.27 -20.53 41.98
N PRO A 62 -40.60 -20.87 40.72
CA PRO A 62 -41.95 -21.29 40.37
C PRO A 62 -42.39 -22.50 41.20
N LYS A 63 -43.71 -22.67 41.37
CA LYS A 63 -44.27 -23.80 42.10
C LYS A 63 -43.80 -25.14 41.51
N ASP A 64 -43.56 -26.12 42.38
CA ASP A 64 -43.11 -27.48 42.02
C ASP A 64 -41.72 -27.54 41.34
N SER A 65 -40.93 -26.46 41.45
CA SER A 65 -39.55 -26.44 40.98
C SER A 65 -38.60 -27.21 41.91
N ILE A 66 -37.59 -27.85 41.33
CA ILE A 66 -36.56 -28.59 42.06
C ILE A 66 -35.14 -28.11 41.73
N SER A 67 -34.23 -28.24 42.69
CA SER A 67 -32.80 -28.01 42.45
C SER A 67 -32.23 -29.15 41.60
N TYR A 68 -31.49 -28.81 40.54
CA TYR A 68 -30.73 -29.76 39.75
C TYR A 68 -29.23 -29.54 39.98
N LYS A 69 -28.59 -30.52 40.63
CA LYS A 69 -27.14 -30.53 40.93
C LYS A 69 -26.62 -29.26 41.63
N ASN A 70 -27.48 -28.53 42.36
CA ASN A 70 -27.18 -27.25 43.01
C ASN A 70 -26.61 -26.16 42.07
N LYS A 71 -26.90 -26.25 40.76
CA LYS A 71 -26.43 -25.28 39.76
C LYS A 71 -27.56 -24.67 38.93
N ALA A 72 -28.70 -25.33 38.88
CA ALA A 72 -29.83 -24.95 38.05
C ALA A 72 -31.15 -25.31 38.73
N VAL A 73 -32.23 -24.75 38.23
CA VAL A 73 -33.61 -25.02 38.65
C VAL A 73 -34.32 -25.75 37.52
N GLN A 74 -35.10 -26.76 37.88
CA GLN A 74 -36.03 -27.42 36.96
C GLN A 74 -37.45 -27.03 37.35
N SER A 75 -38.14 -26.31 36.46
CA SER A 75 -39.49 -25.80 36.70
C SER A 75 -40.46 -26.38 35.66
N PRO A 76 -41.54 -27.06 36.08
CA PRO A 76 -42.51 -27.62 35.14
C PRO A 76 -43.39 -26.52 34.53
N PHE A 77 -43.72 -26.65 33.25
CA PHE A 77 -44.74 -25.80 32.63
C PHE A 77 -46.14 -26.24 33.03
N ILE A 78 -47.06 -25.29 33.15
CA ILE A 78 -48.49 -25.55 33.41
C ILE A 78 -49.26 -25.42 32.10
N THR A 79 -50.02 -26.45 31.72
CA THR A 79 -50.82 -26.41 30.50
C THR A 79 -52.02 -25.46 30.64
N LYS A 80 -52.10 -24.46 29.76
CA LYS A 80 -53.25 -23.54 29.61
C LYS A 80 -53.55 -23.40 28.12
N GLU A 81 -54.82 -23.59 27.71
CA GLU A 81 -55.27 -23.38 26.33
C GLU A 81 -54.40 -24.09 25.26
N ALA A 82 -54.04 -25.36 25.52
CA ALA A 82 -53.16 -26.16 24.66
C ALA A 82 -51.73 -25.61 24.47
N LYS A 83 -51.24 -24.77 25.39
CA LYS A 83 -49.86 -24.30 25.49
C LYS A 83 -49.29 -24.51 26.89
N GLY A 84 -47.98 -24.59 27.00
CA GLY A 84 -47.29 -24.63 28.29
C GLY A 84 -46.98 -23.20 28.74
N VAL A 85 -47.32 -22.85 29.98
CA VAL A 85 -47.07 -21.52 30.55
C VAL A 85 -46.27 -21.65 31.85
N LEU A 86 -45.25 -20.80 32.01
CA LEU A 86 -44.42 -20.71 33.20
C LEU A 86 -44.14 -19.24 33.55
N GLU A 87 -44.23 -18.91 34.85
CA GLU A 87 -43.91 -17.58 35.36
C GLU A 87 -42.69 -17.65 36.28
N ILE A 88 -41.67 -16.84 35.99
CA ILE A 88 -40.43 -16.74 36.76
C ILE A 88 -40.34 -15.34 37.38
N LYS A 89 -39.87 -15.28 38.64
CA LYS A 89 -39.58 -14.03 39.34
C LYS A 89 -38.11 -13.96 39.71
N ILE A 90 -37.52 -12.78 39.56
CA ILE A 90 -36.13 -12.52 39.94
C ILE A 90 -36.10 -11.21 40.72
N ASP A 91 -35.67 -11.30 41.97
CA ASP A 91 -35.31 -10.14 42.79
C ASP A 91 -33.85 -9.75 42.50
N ASN A 92 -33.52 -8.47 42.65
CA ASN A 92 -32.20 -7.89 42.33
C ASN A 92 -31.73 -8.24 40.90
N TYR A 93 -32.65 -8.19 39.92
CA TYR A 93 -32.36 -8.62 38.54
C TYR A 93 -31.19 -7.85 37.88
N LYS A 94 -30.83 -6.68 38.42
CA LYS A 94 -29.74 -5.80 37.96
C LYS A 94 -28.34 -6.44 38.02
N ASP A 95 -28.16 -7.52 38.78
CA ASP A 95 -26.88 -8.25 38.86
C ASP A 95 -26.71 -9.26 37.73
N TYR A 96 -27.76 -9.51 36.94
CA TYR A 96 -27.83 -10.61 35.99
C TYR A 96 -28.00 -10.13 34.54
N SER A 97 -27.33 -10.83 33.63
CA SER A 97 -27.29 -10.52 32.20
C SER A 97 -28.28 -11.34 31.37
N PHE A 98 -28.42 -12.63 31.68
CA PHE A 98 -29.26 -13.57 30.93
C PHE A 98 -29.83 -14.68 31.83
N ILE A 99 -30.89 -15.32 31.36
CA ILE A 99 -31.37 -16.61 31.88
C ILE A 99 -31.02 -17.69 30.86
N PRO A 100 -29.94 -18.45 31.07
CA PRO A 100 -29.72 -19.66 30.29
C PRO A 100 -30.79 -20.71 30.58
N PHE A 101 -31.26 -21.39 29.54
CA PHE A 101 -32.17 -22.52 29.70
C PHE A 101 -32.04 -23.61 28.63
N ALA A 102 -32.51 -24.80 28.99
CA ALA A 102 -32.79 -25.91 28.08
C ALA A 102 -34.17 -26.49 28.41
N LEU A 103 -34.80 -27.16 27.45
CA LEU A 103 -36.03 -27.92 27.72
C LEU A 103 -35.69 -29.38 27.98
N TYR A 104 -36.33 -29.95 29.00
CA TYR A 104 -36.27 -31.38 29.28
C TYR A 104 -37.68 -31.97 29.14
N PHE A 105 -37.79 -33.06 28.39
CA PHE A 105 -39.04 -33.77 28.12
C PHE A 105 -39.03 -35.09 28.89
N PRO A 106 -39.67 -35.19 30.07
CA PRO A 106 -39.57 -36.37 30.92
C PRO A 106 -40.16 -37.61 30.29
N ASP A 107 -41.18 -37.46 29.44
CA ASP A 107 -41.88 -38.58 28.80
C ASP A 107 -40.99 -39.31 27.77
N THR A 108 -40.00 -38.62 27.20
CA THR A 108 -39.07 -39.17 26.20
C THR A 108 -37.61 -39.20 26.67
N GLU A 109 -37.33 -38.68 27.87
CA GLU A 109 -35.98 -38.47 28.41
C GLU A 109 -35.06 -37.62 27.50
N GLN A 110 -35.64 -36.77 26.66
CA GLN A 110 -34.90 -35.95 25.69
C GLN A 110 -34.63 -34.53 26.19
N TRP A 111 -33.53 -33.96 25.70
CA TRP A 111 -33.14 -32.58 25.95
C TRP A 111 -33.17 -31.78 24.64
N ASP A 112 -33.73 -30.58 24.70
CA ASP A 112 -33.56 -29.54 23.69
C ASP A 112 -32.70 -28.42 24.30
N ASN A 113 -31.39 -28.50 24.05
CA ASN A 113 -30.38 -27.62 24.65
C ASN A 113 -29.58 -26.84 23.60
N ASN A 114 -30.14 -26.65 22.40
CA ASN A 114 -29.52 -25.89 21.32
C ASN A 114 -28.10 -26.39 21.00
N ASN A 115 -27.94 -27.69 20.68
CA ASN A 115 -26.64 -28.31 20.46
C ASN A 115 -25.59 -28.04 21.57
N GLY A 116 -26.02 -28.03 22.83
CA GLY A 116 -25.17 -27.78 23.99
C GLY A 116 -24.86 -26.31 24.28
N GLN A 117 -25.34 -25.37 23.47
CA GLN A 117 -25.16 -23.93 23.71
C GLN A 117 -26.16 -23.35 24.70
N ASN A 118 -27.29 -24.03 24.92
CA ASN A 118 -28.47 -23.55 25.62
C ASN A 118 -29.15 -22.38 24.89
N TYR A 119 -30.39 -22.09 25.29
CA TYR A 119 -31.12 -20.88 24.91
C TYR A 119 -30.90 -19.81 25.97
N LEU A 120 -31.07 -18.53 25.59
CA LEU A 120 -30.87 -17.39 26.47
C LEU A 120 -32.09 -16.49 26.44
N ILE A 121 -32.66 -16.17 27.60
CA ILE A 121 -33.65 -15.09 27.75
C ILE A 121 -32.92 -13.81 28.14
N ASN A 122 -33.21 -12.70 27.46
CA ASN A 122 -32.61 -11.41 27.78
C ASN A 122 -33.22 -10.82 29.07
N ILE A 123 -32.35 -10.39 29.98
CA ILE A 123 -32.75 -9.55 31.11
C ILE A 123 -32.64 -8.08 30.66
N PRO A 124 -33.69 -7.23 30.81
CA PRO A 124 -33.65 -5.84 30.36
C PRO A 124 -32.52 -5.04 31.04
N LEU A 125 -31.73 -4.32 30.24
CA LEU A 125 -30.66 -3.44 30.74
C LEU A 125 -31.24 -2.32 31.62
N TRP A 126 -30.70 -2.18 32.83
CA TRP A 126 -30.96 -1.02 33.67
C TRP A 126 -30.07 0.15 33.24
N ARG A 127 -30.65 1.19 32.62
CA ARG A 127 -29.97 2.48 32.41
C ARG A 127 -30.09 3.32 33.68
N LYS A 128 -28.96 3.64 34.31
CA LYS A 128 -28.89 4.55 35.48
C LYS A 128 -29.17 6.01 35.09
N THR A 129 -29.00 6.38 33.82
CA THR A 129 -29.10 7.75 33.30
C THR A 129 -30.16 7.88 32.19
N SER A 130 -30.83 9.03 32.11
CA SER A 130 -31.93 9.30 31.16
C SER A 130 -31.47 9.86 29.81
N LYS A 131 -30.23 10.35 29.69
CA LYS A 131 -29.62 10.86 28.45
C LYS A 131 -28.58 9.88 27.92
N SER A 132 -28.34 9.87 26.60
CA SER A 132 -27.20 9.14 26.04
C SER A 132 -25.88 9.81 26.45
N PRO A 133 -24.76 9.06 26.50
CA PRO A 133 -23.44 9.63 26.78
C PRO A 133 -23.10 10.81 25.86
N LEU A 134 -23.37 10.69 24.55
CA LEU A 134 -23.10 11.78 23.59
C LEU A 134 -23.84 13.05 23.97
N ASN A 135 -25.16 13.00 24.18
CA ASN A 135 -25.94 14.19 24.47
C ASN A 135 -25.52 14.84 25.80
N TYR A 136 -25.23 14.02 26.81
CA TYR A 136 -24.75 14.51 28.10
C TYR A 136 -23.42 15.27 27.99
N PHE A 137 -22.45 14.71 27.27
CA PHE A 137 -21.14 15.35 27.11
C PHE A 137 -21.14 16.50 26.10
N MET A 138 -22.01 16.47 25.08
CA MET A 138 -22.22 17.63 24.20
C MET A 138 -22.74 18.84 25.00
N ASP A 139 -23.74 18.66 25.87
CA ASP A 139 -24.26 19.73 26.72
C ASP A 139 -23.18 20.32 27.66
N LYS A 140 -22.29 19.46 28.18
CA LYS A 140 -21.19 19.88 29.08
C LYS A 140 -20.03 20.56 28.35
N LEU A 141 -19.78 20.16 27.10
CA LEU A 141 -18.66 20.64 26.30
C LEU A 141 -19.05 21.77 25.34
N ASP A 142 -20.30 22.27 25.40
CA ASP A 142 -20.84 23.34 24.54
C ASP A 142 -20.03 24.65 24.58
N VAL A 143 -19.20 24.82 25.61
CA VAL A 143 -18.27 25.97 25.73
C VAL A 143 -17.04 25.84 24.81
N PHE A 144 -16.76 24.64 24.30
CA PHE A 144 -15.59 24.34 23.47
C PHE A 144 -15.96 24.11 22.01
N GLU A 145 -15.02 24.37 21.10
CA GLU A 145 -15.20 24.08 19.68
C GLU A 145 -15.17 22.56 19.45
N ILE A 146 -16.32 21.96 19.17
CA ILE A 146 -16.42 20.53 18.82
C ILE A 146 -15.97 20.32 17.37
N LEU A 147 -14.93 19.51 17.19
CA LEU A 147 -14.36 19.20 15.87
C LEU A 147 -14.86 17.87 15.30
N PHE A 148 -15.17 16.90 16.17
CA PHE A 148 -15.66 15.59 15.79
C PHE A 148 -16.54 15.01 16.90
N SER A 149 -17.59 14.27 16.52
CA SER A 149 -18.32 13.44 17.47
C SER A 149 -18.86 12.18 16.78
N GLN A 150 -18.87 11.08 17.52
CA GLN A 150 -19.44 9.81 17.07
C GLN A 150 -20.02 9.06 18.27
N GLN A 151 -21.17 8.40 18.06
CA GLN A 151 -21.75 7.44 19.00
C GLN A 151 -22.03 6.13 18.27
N HIS A 152 -21.90 5.02 18.99
CA HIS A 152 -22.37 3.72 18.54
C HIS A 152 -23.17 3.03 19.65
N HIS A 153 -24.29 2.44 19.27
CA HIS A 153 -25.17 1.70 20.17
C HIS A 153 -24.89 0.21 20.07
N PHE A 154 -24.35 -0.38 21.14
CA PHE A 154 -24.17 -1.81 21.26
C PHE A 154 -25.44 -2.46 21.81
N LYS A 155 -26.15 -3.17 20.93
CA LYS A 155 -27.34 -3.94 21.30
C LYS A 155 -27.00 -4.83 22.49
N ARG A 156 -27.75 -4.69 23.60
CA ARG A 156 -27.58 -5.44 24.87
C ARG A 156 -26.37 -5.05 25.75
N LEU A 157 -25.60 -4.02 25.41
CA LEU A 157 -24.53 -3.51 26.29
C LEU A 157 -24.75 -2.05 26.71
N GLY A 158 -25.10 -1.16 25.77
CA GLY A 158 -25.17 0.28 26.00
C GLY A 158 -24.56 1.07 24.84
N ASP A 159 -24.36 2.35 25.06
CA ASP A 159 -23.78 3.32 24.14
C ASP A 159 -22.31 3.61 24.47
N VAL A 160 -21.52 3.84 23.43
CA VAL A 160 -20.17 4.41 23.52
C VAL A 160 -20.12 5.62 22.60
N CYS A 161 -19.57 6.73 23.07
CA CYS A 161 -19.30 7.90 22.25
C CYS A 161 -17.84 8.36 22.36
N ALA A 162 -17.40 9.06 21.33
CA ALA A 162 -16.12 9.73 21.22
C ALA A 162 -16.35 11.15 20.72
N ILE A 163 -15.81 12.15 21.41
CA ILE A 163 -15.95 13.57 21.09
C ILE A 163 -14.56 14.19 21.07
N VAL A 164 -14.20 14.86 19.98
CA VAL A 164 -12.98 15.67 19.91
C VAL A 164 -13.34 17.14 19.94
N ASN A 165 -12.79 17.85 20.90
CA ASN A 165 -12.96 19.28 21.08
C ASN A 165 -11.60 20.00 21.10
N LYS A 166 -11.62 21.27 20.71
CA LYS A 166 -10.47 22.16 20.74
C LYS A 166 -10.65 23.22 21.81
N ASN A 167 -9.60 23.42 22.60
CA ASN A 167 -9.52 24.48 23.60
C ASN A 167 -8.16 25.18 23.47
N GLY A 168 -8.14 26.33 22.80
CA GLY A 168 -6.89 27.05 22.52
C GLY A 168 -5.94 26.20 21.66
N ASN A 169 -4.74 25.92 22.20
CA ASN A 169 -3.71 25.11 21.54
C ASN A 169 -3.80 23.61 21.85
N ASN A 170 -4.85 23.16 22.55
CA ASN A 170 -4.98 21.77 22.97
C ASN A 170 -6.19 21.12 22.30
N LEU A 171 -5.99 19.86 21.92
CA LEU A 171 -7.04 18.94 21.51
C LEU A 171 -7.34 17.98 22.65
N GLN A 172 -8.62 17.68 22.84
CA GLN A 172 -9.08 16.71 23.80
C GLN A 172 -10.03 15.72 23.13
N LEU A 173 -9.77 14.43 23.31
CA LEU A 173 -10.67 13.34 22.95
C LEU A 173 -11.32 12.82 24.23
N THR A 174 -12.62 13.01 24.36
CA THR A 174 -13.47 12.45 25.41
C THR A 174 -14.14 11.19 24.90
N ILE A 175 -13.88 10.05 25.54
CA ILE A 175 -14.57 8.77 25.28
C ILE A 175 -15.46 8.48 26.48
N ALA A 176 -16.76 8.28 26.25
CA ALA A 176 -17.73 8.04 27.30
C ALA A 176 -18.66 6.87 27.00
N SER A 177 -19.11 6.15 28.03
CA SER A 177 -20.02 5.02 27.89
C SER A 177 -20.96 4.85 29.09
N ASP A 178 -22.17 4.35 28.85
CA ASP A 178 -23.12 3.89 29.88
C ASP A 178 -23.10 2.35 30.09
N ILE A 179 -22.16 1.64 29.43
CA ILE A 179 -21.99 0.18 29.56
C ILE A 179 -21.53 -0.13 30.99
N SER A 180 -22.15 -1.14 31.64
CA SER A 180 -21.81 -1.60 33.01
C SER A 180 -20.51 -2.42 33.09
N GLY A 181 -20.02 -2.74 34.30
CA GLY A 181 -18.76 -3.51 34.54
C GLY A 181 -17.51 -2.66 34.78
N HIS A 182 -16.30 -3.19 34.57
CA HIS A 182 -15.05 -2.42 34.47
C HIS A 182 -14.67 -2.26 33.00
N LEU A 183 -14.40 -1.03 32.53
CA LEU A 183 -13.95 -0.80 31.15
C LEU A 183 -12.48 -0.38 31.11
N LEU A 184 -11.74 -1.01 30.22
CA LEU A 184 -10.40 -0.63 29.80
C LEU A 184 -10.45 -0.20 28.34
N LEU A 185 -9.79 0.91 28.02
CA LEU A 185 -9.53 1.30 26.65
C LEU A 185 -8.23 0.62 26.23
N HIS A 186 -8.27 -0.26 25.23
CA HIS A 186 -7.08 -0.81 24.59
C HIS A 186 -6.84 -0.01 23.31
N TRP A 187 -5.77 0.78 23.26
CA TRP A 187 -5.61 1.80 22.22
C TRP A 187 -4.17 1.99 21.76
N GLY A 188 -4.06 2.56 20.56
CA GLY A 188 -2.81 2.99 19.93
C GLY A 188 -3.05 4.23 19.08
N ILE A 189 -1.98 4.73 18.48
CA ILE A 189 -2.04 5.85 17.53
C ILE A 189 -1.79 5.34 16.11
N ILE A 190 -2.36 6.03 15.12
CA ILE A 190 -2.09 5.80 13.71
C ILE A 190 -1.46 7.07 13.16
N SER A 191 -0.22 6.97 12.68
CA SER A 191 0.49 8.08 12.07
C SER A 191 0.11 8.28 10.60
N ARG A 192 0.42 9.46 10.06
CA ARG A 192 0.13 9.84 8.67
C ARG A 192 0.61 8.82 7.63
N PHE A 193 1.71 8.12 7.90
CA PHE A 193 2.43 7.28 6.94
C PHE A 193 2.27 5.78 7.19
N LYS A 194 1.66 5.37 8.30
CA LYS A 194 1.49 3.96 8.65
C LYS A 194 0.06 3.71 9.09
N ASN A 195 -0.69 2.93 8.32
CA ASN A 195 -2.06 2.54 8.65
C ASN A 195 -2.13 1.36 9.64
N GLN A 196 -1.16 1.27 10.55
CA GLN A 196 -1.04 0.24 11.57
C GLN A 196 -0.95 0.90 12.95
N TRP A 197 -1.38 0.18 13.99
CA TRP A 197 -1.31 0.68 15.36
C TRP A 197 0.15 0.90 15.77
N GLN A 198 0.40 2.02 16.46
CA GLN A 198 1.68 2.37 17.03
C GLN A 198 1.50 2.74 18.50
N LEU A 199 2.55 2.50 19.28
CA LEU A 199 2.56 2.84 20.69
C LEU A 199 2.52 4.37 20.85
N PRO A 200 1.56 4.94 21.60
CA PRO A 200 1.56 6.37 21.89
C PRO A 200 2.77 6.75 22.75
N ASP A 201 3.31 7.95 22.57
CA ASP A 201 4.40 8.46 23.41
C ASP A 201 3.97 8.58 24.88
N GLU A 202 4.92 8.42 25.80
CA GLU A 202 4.63 8.47 27.25
C GLU A 202 4.02 9.79 27.70
N SER A 203 4.39 10.91 27.06
CA SER A 203 3.81 12.23 27.32
C SER A 203 2.32 12.31 27.00
N PHE A 204 1.83 11.50 26.06
CA PHE A 204 0.43 11.48 25.63
C PHE A 204 -0.43 10.47 26.41
N ARG A 205 0.19 9.62 27.23
CA ARG A 205 -0.52 8.59 27.99
C ARG A 205 -1.12 9.18 29.27
N PRO A 206 -2.43 9.01 29.53
CA PRO A 206 -3.02 9.40 30.80
C PRO A 206 -2.42 8.61 31.98
N LEU A 207 -2.62 9.11 33.19
CA LEU A 207 -2.32 8.38 34.41
C LEU A 207 -3.04 7.01 34.41
N ASN A 208 -2.38 5.99 34.97
CA ASN A 208 -2.83 4.58 34.97
C ASN A 208 -2.90 3.92 33.58
N THR A 209 -2.06 4.38 32.64
CA THR A 209 -1.87 3.70 31.36
C THR A 209 -0.77 2.65 31.46
N THR A 210 -1.04 1.43 31.01
CA THR A 210 -0.09 0.29 31.03
C THR A 210 0.21 -0.18 29.61
N PRO A 211 1.49 -0.30 29.20
CA PRO A 211 1.84 -0.91 27.91
C PRO A 211 1.43 -2.38 27.86
N VAL A 212 0.77 -2.79 26.78
CA VAL A 212 0.35 -4.20 26.57
C VAL A 212 1.27 -4.91 25.59
N CYS A 213 1.64 -4.24 24.49
CA CYS A 213 2.58 -4.77 23.50
C CYS A 213 3.36 -3.63 22.83
N SER A 214 4.11 -3.93 21.76
CA SER A 214 4.91 -2.94 21.02
C SER A 214 4.09 -1.88 20.26
N SER A 215 2.76 -2.00 20.23
CA SER A 215 1.88 -1.14 19.43
C SER A 215 0.64 -0.64 20.17
N SER A 216 0.41 -1.02 21.43
CA SER A 216 -0.78 -0.61 22.18
C SER A 216 -0.57 -0.51 23.68
N VAL A 217 -1.42 0.31 24.28
CA VAL A 217 -1.50 0.53 25.73
C VAL A 217 -2.94 0.33 26.20
N GLU A 218 -3.10 0.13 27.50
CA GLU A 218 -4.39 0.06 28.16
C GLU A 218 -4.56 1.12 29.23
N THR A 219 -5.69 1.79 29.22
CA THR A 219 -6.04 2.85 30.17
C THR A 219 -7.43 2.60 30.76
N LEU A 220 -7.56 2.71 32.08
CA LEU A 220 -8.81 2.46 32.79
C LEU A 220 -9.77 3.65 32.66
N PHE A 221 -11.05 3.36 32.40
CA PHE A 221 -12.11 4.36 32.46
C PHE A 221 -12.41 4.76 33.91
N ILE A 222 -12.76 6.02 34.11
CA ILE A 222 -13.14 6.58 35.42
C ILE A 222 -14.66 6.77 35.45
N GLU A 223 -15.31 6.50 36.57
CA GLU A 223 -16.75 6.76 36.72
C GLU A 223 -16.99 8.25 37.03
N GLN A 224 -17.80 8.90 36.21
CA GLN A 224 -18.16 10.31 36.31
C GLN A 224 -19.63 10.50 35.95
N ASP A 225 -20.43 11.01 36.90
CA ASP A 225 -21.84 11.35 36.72
C ASP A 225 -22.71 10.21 36.15
N GLY A 226 -22.38 8.97 36.51
CA GLY A 226 -23.07 7.76 36.06
C GLY A 226 -22.62 7.24 34.69
N TYR A 227 -21.58 7.83 34.09
CA TYR A 227 -20.92 7.34 32.89
C TYR A 227 -19.49 6.92 33.19
N LYS A 228 -18.94 6.05 32.36
CA LYS A 228 -17.52 5.75 32.33
C LYS A 228 -16.86 6.65 31.31
N THR A 229 -15.90 7.45 31.74
CA THR A 229 -15.20 8.44 30.92
C THR A 229 -13.70 8.23 30.89
N LEU A 230 -13.10 8.61 29.77
CA LEU A 230 -11.67 8.68 29.58
C LEU A 230 -11.35 9.85 28.66
N ASN A 231 -10.38 10.67 29.08
CA ASN A 231 -9.96 11.86 28.33
C ASN A 231 -8.49 11.72 27.90
N LEU A 232 -8.23 11.91 26.61
CA LEU A 232 -6.89 12.02 26.03
C LEU A 232 -6.65 13.46 25.59
N THR A 233 -5.53 14.06 25.96
CA THR A 233 -5.23 15.47 25.66
C THR A 233 -3.84 15.61 25.05
N ALA A 234 -3.71 16.39 23.98
CA ALA A 234 -2.43 16.74 23.38
C ALA A 234 -2.41 18.22 22.97
N SER A 235 -1.21 18.79 22.88
CA SER A 235 -1.00 20.03 22.13
C SER A 235 -1.23 19.77 20.64
N ILE A 236 -1.69 20.76 19.88
CA ILE A 236 -1.93 20.61 18.44
C ILE A 236 -0.66 20.17 17.69
N ASP A 237 0.51 20.62 18.13
CA ASP A 237 1.79 20.31 17.48
C ASP A 237 2.28 18.88 17.75
N GLU A 238 1.86 18.27 18.85
CA GLU A 238 2.26 16.92 19.27
C GLU A 238 1.12 15.90 19.11
N ALA A 239 -0.05 16.33 18.63
CA ALA A 239 -1.22 15.47 18.51
C ALA A 239 -1.01 14.40 17.42
N PRO A 240 -1.25 13.11 17.72
CA PRO A 240 -1.27 12.08 16.69
C PRO A 240 -2.41 12.33 15.69
N GLU A 241 -2.21 11.93 14.43
CA GLU A 241 -3.19 12.15 13.37
C GLU A 241 -4.55 11.48 13.67
N ARG A 242 -4.50 10.22 14.14
CA ARG A 242 -5.67 9.42 14.51
C ARG A 242 -5.38 8.55 15.73
N ILE A 243 -6.42 8.26 16.49
CA ILE A 243 -6.40 7.37 17.64
C ILE A 243 -7.24 6.14 17.31
N ALA A 244 -6.66 4.95 17.48
CA ALA A 244 -7.35 3.69 17.26
C ALA A 244 -7.59 2.98 18.59
N PHE A 245 -8.79 2.43 18.81
CA PHE A 245 -9.10 1.74 20.06
C PHE A 245 -10.15 0.65 19.94
N VAL A 246 -10.15 -0.24 20.93
CA VAL A 246 -11.23 -1.16 21.27
C VAL A 246 -11.47 -1.09 22.78
N ILE A 247 -12.65 -1.47 23.23
CA ILE A 247 -12.97 -1.47 24.67
C ILE A 247 -12.93 -2.90 25.18
N ARG A 248 -12.27 -3.11 26.31
CA ARG A 248 -12.24 -4.38 27.02
C ARG A 248 -13.03 -4.25 28.31
N ARG A 249 -14.09 -5.04 28.44
CA ARG A 249 -14.96 -5.09 29.61
C ARG A 249 -14.59 -6.29 30.49
N ASP A 250 -14.55 -6.06 31.81
CA ASP A 250 -14.33 -7.10 32.84
C ASP A 250 -13.13 -8.00 32.49
N TYR A 251 -12.08 -7.37 31.93
CA TYR A 251 -10.81 -7.96 31.50
C TYR A 251 -10.84 -8.93 30.30
N ASP A 252 -11.95 -9.60 29.97
CA ASP A 252 -11.96 -10.62 28.90
C ASP A 252 -12.98 -10.39 27.77
N GLN A 253 -13.88 -9.41 27.87
CA GLN A 253 -14.90 -9.15 26.85
C GLN A 253 -14.52 -7.98 25.95
N TRP A 254 -14.23 -8.26 24.67
CA TRP A 254 -13.88 -7.25 23.68
C TRP A 254 -15.11 -6.64 23.00
N ILE A 255 -15.22 -5.32 23.05
CA ILE A 255 -16.28 -4.53 22.45
C ILE A 255 -15.68 -3.76 21.27
N LYS A 256 -16.10 -4.15 20.06
CA LYS A 256 -15.64 -3.62 18.77
C LYS A 256 -16.82 -3.11 17.94
N ARG A 257 -16.63 -2.04 17.17
CA ARG A 257 -17.66 -1.48 16.29
C ARG A 257 -17.75 -2.31 15.01
N ASP A 258 -18.83 -3.06 14.82
CA ASP A 258 -19.05 -3.86 13.60
C ASP A 258 -17.86 -4.77 13.22
N ALA A 259 -17.28 -5.45 14.22
CA ALA A 259 -16.04 -6.25 14.11
C ALA A 259 -14.76 -5.48 13.72
N THR A 260 -14.82 -4.15 13.66
CA THR A 260 -13.69 -3.25 13.39
C THR A 260 -13.27 -2.45 14.62
N ASP A 261 -12.03 -1.98 14.61
CA ASP A 261 -11.53 -1.09 15.65
C ASP A 261 -12.10 0.32 15.45
N TRP A 262 -12.26 1.08 16.53
CA TRP A 262 -12.61 2.48 16.43
C TRP A 262 -11.41 3.27 15.91
N ILE A 263 -11.62 4.15 14.95
CA ILE A 263 -10.59 5.05 14.42
C ILE A 263 -11.15 6.47 14.49
N ILE A 264 -10.60 7.27 15.38
CA ILE A 264 -11.03 8.64 15.63
C ILE A 264 -9.99 9.61 15.05
N PRO A 265 -10.39 10.53 14.15
CA PRO A 265 -9.49 11.60 13.71
C PRO A 265 -9.17 12.52 14.90
N PHE A 266 -7.92 12.93 15.05
CA PHE A 266 -7.47 13.75 16.18
C PHE A 266 -6.66 14.97 15.71
N GLY A 267 -5.32 14.88 15.58
CA GLY A 267 -4.49 15.95 15.02
C GLY A 267 -4.89 16.35 13.58
N ALA A 268 -5.36 15.37 12.80
CA ALA A 268 -5.86 15.56 11.44
C ALA A 268 -6.99 16.60 11.32
N LEU A 269 -7.73 16.85 12.41
CA LEU A 269 -8.87 17.78 12.43
C LEU A 269 -8.44 19.26 12.38
N VAL A 270 -7.23 19.58 12.81
CA VAL A 270 -6.72 20.96 12.91
C VAL A 270 -5.61 21.24 11.91
N HIS A 271 -4.90 20.21 11.45
CA HIS A 271 -3.90 20.32 10.38
C HIS A 271 -4.51 20.46 8.97
N LYS A 272 -5.68 21.12 8.84
CA LYS A 272 -6.39 21.35 7.57
C LYS A 272 -5.57 22.13 6.53
N ASP A 273 -4.54 22.88 6.97
CA ASP A 273 -3.65 23.68 6.11
C ASP A 273 -2.36 22.97 5.68
N LYS A 274 -2.11 21.73 6.12
CA LYS A 274 -1.19 20.85 5.38
C LYS A 274 -2.04 20.17 4.31
N PRO A 275 -1.76 20.36 3.01
CA PRO A 275 -2.66 19.97 1.94
C PRO A 275 -3.13 18.53 2.17
N ILE A 276 -4.45 18.39 2.28
CA ILE A 276 -5.16 17.12 2.12
C ILE A 276 -4.93 16.76 0.65
N ASP A 277 -3.77 16.21 0.35
CA ASP A 277 -3.56 15.46 -0.88
C ASP A 277 -4.56 14.32 -0.83
N ASN A 278 -5.55 14.41 -1.71
CA ASN A 278 -6.45 13.37 -2.20
C ASN A 278 -6.26 12.02 -1.47
N VAL A 279 -7.26 11.55 -0.73
CA VAL A 279 -7.19 10.30 0.07
C VAL A 279 -6.58 9.13 -0.73
N GLU A 280 -6.82 9.11 -2.05
CA GLU A 280 -6.20 8.21 -3.00
C GLU A 280 -4.66 8.35 -3.10
N LEU A 281 -4.13 9.57 -3.22
CA LEU A 281 -2.69 9.87 -3.21
C LEU A 281 -2.04 9.45 -1.89
N SER A 282 -2.72 9.69 -0.77
CA SER A 282 -2.26 9.27 0.56
C SER A 282 -2.15 7.75 0.65
N HIS A 283 -3.14 7.03 0.12
CA HIS A 283 -3.14 5.56 0.08
C HIS A 283 -2.00 5.02 -0.80
N ILE A 284 -1.86 5.53 -2.04
CA ILE A 284 -0.81 5.13 -2.97
C ILE A 284 0.57 5.38 -2.36
N THR A 285 0.78 6.56 -1.79
CA THR A 285 2.07 6.94 -1.18
C THR A 285 2.38 6.07 0.03
N SER A 286 1.40 5.81 0.89
CA SER A 286 1.57 4.95 2.07
C SER A 286 1.91 3.50 1.67
N GLU A 287 1.24 2.97 0.66
CA GLU A 287 1.49 1.62 0.15
C GLU A 287 2.90 1.49 -0.44
N ILE A 288 3.36 2.50 -1.20
CA ILE A 288 4.73 2.56 -1.72
C ILE A 288 5.73 2.59 -0.57
N ILE A 289 5.55 3.48 0.41
CA ILE A 289 6.46 3.62 1.56
C ILE A 289 6.49 2.32 2.37
N GLU A 290 5.34 1.70 2.64
CA GLU A 290 5.27 0.46 3.40
C GLU A 290 6.07 -0.66 2.72
N ARG A 291 5.90 -0.83 1.40
CA ARG A 291 6.64 -1.86 0.65
C ARG A 291 8.13 -1.55 0.58
N GLU A 292 8.50 -0.31 0.26
CA GLU A 292 9.90 0.11 0.16
C GLU A 292 10.63 0.12 1.51
N MET A 293 9.94 0.30 2.63
CA MET A 293 10.55 0.32 3.97
C MET A 293 10.46 -1.02 4.71
N SER A 294 9.78 -2.03 4.14
CA SER A 294 9.65 -3.34 4.77
C SER A 294 10.97 -4.11 4.78
N ASN A 295 11.18 -4.96 5.80
CA ASN A 295 12.34 -5.87 5.84
C ASN A 295 12.16 -7.13 4.98
N ASN A 296 11.05 -7.23 4.25
CA ASN A 296 10.68 -8.39 3.45
C ASN A 296 11.47 -8.43 2.12
N SER A 297 11.31 -9.54 1.41
CA SER A 297 11.76 -9.70 0.03
C SER A 297 11.20 -8.58 -0.86
N TRP A 298 12.08 -7.80 -1.49
CA TRP A 298 11.69 -6.67 -2.34
C TRP A 298 12.66 -6.52 -3.50
N THR A 299 12.16 -6.48 -4.74
CA THR A 299 13.01 -6.42 -5.94
C THR A 299 12.38 -5.53 -7.00
N LEU A 300 13.12 -5.19 -8.05
CA LEU A 300 12.57 -4.47 -9.22
C LEU A 300 11.31 -5.14 -9.80
N MET A 301 11.25 -6.47 -9.82
CA MET A 301 10.06 -7.18 -10.29
C MET A 301 8.85 -6.92 -9.39
N HIS A 302 9.03 -6.95 -8.06
CA HIS A 302 7.96 -6.61 -7.13
C HIS A 302 7.52 -5.14 -7.29
N ARG A 303 8.48 -4.22 -7.46
CA ARG A 303 8.23 -2.80 -7.72
C ARG A 303 7.43 -2.58 -9.00
N PHE A 304 7.81 -3.23 -10.11
CA PHE A 304 7.12 -3.10 -11.38
C PHE A 304 5.71 -3.68 -11.34
N ASN A 305 5.53 -4.83 -10.68
CA ASN A 305 4.19 -5.41 -10.47
C ASN A 305 3.32 -4.48 -9.60
N LEU A 306 3.85 -3.94 -8.49
CA LEU A 306 3.09 -3.01 -7.65
C LEU A 306 2.74 -1.73 -8.43
N CYS A 307 3.69 -1.16 -9.18
CA CYS A 307 3.43 0.02 -10.00
C CYS A 307 2.34 -0.24 -11.05
N HIS A 308 2.37 -1.40 -11.70
CA HIS A 308 1.32 -1.83 -12.62
C HIS A 308 -0.05 -1.89 -11.93
N ASP A 309 -0.11 -2.46 -10.73
CA ASP A 309 -1.37 -2.61 -9.98
C ASP A 309 -1.87 -1.28 -9.40
N LEU A 310 -0.98 -0.34 -9.08
CA LEU A 310 -1.33 1.03 -8.69
C LEU A 310 -1.88 1.82 -9.89
N ILE A 311 -1.28 1.70 -11.07
CA ILE A 311 -1.80 2.31 -12.31
C ILE A 311 -3.24 1.86 -12.58
N ASN A 312 -3.55 0.58 -12.39
CA ASN A 312 -4.92 0.07 -12.61
C ASN A 312 -5.95 0.68 -11.65
N ARG A 313 -5.52 1.16 -10.49
CA ARG A 313 -6.40 1.78 -9.49
C ARG A 313 -6.57 3.28 -9.67
N SER A 314 -5.68 3.93 -10.44
CA SER A 314 -5.58 5.38 -10.52
C SER A 314 -5.28 5.88 -11.95
N GLU A 315 -5.83 5.21 -12.96
CA GLU A 315 -5.48 5.45 -14.38
C GLU A 315 -5.86 6.85 -14.88
N ASP A 316 -6.94 7.43 -14.36
CA ASP A 316 -7.43 8.77 -14.69
C ASP A 316 -6.86 9.88 -13.78
N ASN A 317 -6.15 9.50 -12.71
CA ASN A 317 -5.59 10.44 -11.75
C ASN A 317 -4.14 10.82 -12.11
N ILE A 318 -3.98 11.92 -12.84
CA ILE A 318 -2.68 12.45 -13.28
C ILE A 318 -1.73 12.71 -12.09
N ALA A 319 -2.25 13.18 -10.96
CA ALA A 319 -1.43 13.40 -9.78
C ALA A 319 -0.87 12.08 -9.25
N ALA A 320 -1.69 11.01 -9.20
CA ALA A 320 -1.25 9.70 -8.77
C ALA A 320 -0.16 9.15 -9.71
N LEU A 321 -0.38 9.25 -11.03
CA LEU A 321 0.62 8.86 -12.02
C LEU A 321 1.93 9.66 -11.88
N ALA A 322 1.87 10.93 -11.48
CA ALA A 322 3.06 11.73 -11.21
C ALA A 322 3.85 11.23 -9.99
N TYR A 323 3.17 10.81 -8.92
CA TYR A 323 3.84 10.17 -7.77
C TYR A 323 4.50 8.84 -8.17
N LEU A 324 3.83 8.03 -9.01
CA LEU A 324 4.41 6.80 -9.53
C LEU A 324 5.63 7.06 -10.42
N PHE A 325 5.60 8.10 -11.25
CA PHE A 325 6.75 8.54 -12.03
C PHE A 325 7.94 8.92 -11.12
N VAL A 326 7.71 9.73 -10.08
CA VAL A 326 8.76 10.11 -9.12
C VAL A 326 9.36 8.87 -8.44
N TRP A 327 8.51 7.92 -8.05
CA TRP A 327 8.95 6.67 -7.44
C TRP A 327 9.81 5.83 -8.39
N LEU A 328 9.37 5.64 -9.64
CA LEU A 328 10.16 4.94 -10.66
C LEU A 328 11.47 5.67 -10.95
N ARG A 329 11.46 7.02 -10.94
CA ARG A 329 12.67 7.82 -11.16
C ARG A 329 13.68 7.64 -10.02
N PHE A 330 13.25 7.58 -8.77
CA PHE A 330 14.15 7.25 -7.66
C PHE A 330 14.73 5.85 -7.77
N SER A 331 13.94 4.89 -8.26
CA SER A 331 14.44 3.54 -8.56
C SER A 331 15.50 3.57 -9.67
N GLU A 332 15.24 4.23 -10.79
CA GLU A 332 16.18 4.31 -11.92
C GLU A 332 17.48 5.04 -11.54
N LEU A 333 17.39 6.12 -10.76
CA LEU A 333 18.54 6.87 -10.23
C LEU A 333 19.27 6.16 -9.08
N ARG A 334 18.88 4.93 -8.74
CA ARG A 334 19.46 4.11 -7.65
C ARG A 334 19.42 4.78 -6.28
N GLN A 335 18.46 5.68 -6.05
CA GLN A 335 18.19 6.20 -4.71
C GLN A 335 17.44 5.18 -3.86
N LEU A 336 16.74 4.24 -4.51
CA LEU A 336 16.17 3.05 -3.90
C LEU A 336 17.03 1.83 -4.25
N ASP A 337 17.04 0.87 -3.35
CA ASP A 337 17.65 -0.42 -3.61
C ASP A 337 16.88 -1.21 -4.67
N TRP A 338 17.59 -2.03 -5.44
CA TRP A 338 16.99 -2.83 -6.51
C TRP A 338 16.55 -4.22 -6.06
N GLN A 339 17.08 -4.71 -4.94
CA GLN A 339 16.89 -6.08 -4.48
C GLN A 339 17.19 -6.24 -2.98
N ARG A 340 16.32 -6.96 -2.28
CA ARG A 340 16.40 -7.39 -0.88
C ARG A 340 15.87 -8.81 -0.76
N ASN A 341 16.62 -9.66 -0.06
CA ASN A 341 16.16 -10.95 0.48
C ASN A 341 15.40 -11.85 -0.52
N TYR A 342 15.67 -11.73 -1.83
CA TYR A 342 15.01 -12.51 -2.88
C TYR A 342 15.76 -12.41 -4.19
N ASN A 343 15.99 -13.54 -4.84
CA ASN A 343 16.66 -13.58 -6.14
C ASN A 343 15.66 -13.73 -7.28
N THR A 344 15.32 -12.62 -7.94
CA THR A 344 14.43 -12.62 -9.10
C THR A 344 15.10 -13.23 -10.31
N GLN A 345 14.42 -14.14 -11.02
CA GLN A 345 14.96 -14.66 -12.27
C GLN A 345 14.90 -13.59 -13.39
N PRO A 346 15.89 -13.50 -14.29
CA PRO A 346 15.88 -12.52 -15.38
C PRO A 346 14.60 -12.56 -16.23
N ARG A 347 14.05 -13.75 -16.45
CA ARG A 347 12.78 -13.94 -17.16
C ARG A 347 11.59 -13.32 -16.43
N GLU A 348 11.53 -13.45 -15.11
CA GLU A 348 10.45 -12.87 -14.28
C GLU A 348 10.55 -11.35 -14.26
N LEU A 349 11.77 -10.82 -14.13
CA LEU A 349 12.01 -9.39 -14.21
C LEU A 349 11.60 -8.83 -15.58
N ALA A 350 12.09 -9.45 -16.67
CA ALA A 350 11.74 -9.05 -18.03
C ALA A 350 10.23 -9.07 -18.25
N HIS A 351 9.55 -10.13 -17.80
CA HIS A 351 8.10 -10.25 -17.88
C HIS A 351 7.37 -9.14 -17.10
N SER A 352 7.79 -8.83 -15.87
CA SER A 352 7.18 -7.76 -15.07
C SER A 352 7.37 -6.37 -15.69
N MET A 353 8.54 -6.10 -16.27
CA MET A 353 8.84 -4.85 -16.99
C MET A 353 8.06 -4.76 -18.30
N ASP A 354 7.97 -5.85 -19.07
CA ASP A 354 7.13 -5.90 -20.29
C ASP A 354 5.67 -5.60 -19.97
N ARG A 355 5.13 -6.23 -18.91
CA ARG A 355 3.76 -5.98 -18.46
C ARG A 355 3.53 -4.51 -18.09
N LEU A 356 4.44 -3.90 -17.34
CA LEU A 356 4.34 -2.48 -16.96
C LEU A 356 4.45 -1.54 -18.17
N THR A 357 5.42 -1.76 -19.05
CA THR A 357 5.64 -0.90 -20.23
C THR A 357 4.49 -1.00 -21.23
N LEU A 358 3.90 -2.18 -21.41
CA LEU A 358 2.69 -2.34 -22.23
C LEU A 358 1.48 -1.65 -21.61
N ARG A 359 1.34 -1.68 -20.28
CA ARG A 359 0.28 -0.96 -19.58
C ARG A 359 0.40 0.56 -19.75
N LEU A 360 1.63 1.10 -19.71
CA LEU A 360 1.88 2.53 -19.98
C LEU A 360 1.60 2.89 -21.45
N ALA A 361 1.92 2.01 -22.39
CA ALA A 361 1.57 2.21 -23.79
C ALA A 361 0.04 2.18 -24.01
N TRP A 362 -0.68 1.31 -23.29
CA TRP A 362 -2.14 1.32 -23.28
C TRP A 362 -2.69 2.65 -22.74
N LEU A 363 -2.18 3.15 -21.61
CA LEU A 363 -2.58 4.47 -21.07
C LEU A 363 -2.39 5.59 -22.09
N TYR A 364 -1.24 5.57 -22.79
CA TYR A 364 -0.95 6.54 -23.85
C TYR A 364 -2.00 6.51 -24.99
N ILE A 365 -2.46 5.31 -25.37
CA ILE A 365 -3.43 5.11 -26.44
C ILE A 365 -4.83 5.57 -26.00
N ASP A 366 -5.28 5.11 -24.84
CA ASP A 366 -6.68 5.21 -24.40
C ASP A 366 -6.99 6.55 -23.71
N MET A 367 -5.99 7.14 -23.05
CA MET A 367 -6.15 8.34 -22.24
C MET A 367 -5.22 9.47 -22.72
N PRO A 368 -5.67 10.34 -23.65
CA PRO A 368 -4.85 11.41 -24.20
C PRO A 368 -4.23 12.36 -23.16
N SER A 369 -4.94 12.60 -22.04
CA SER A 369 -4.46 13.43 -20.92
C SER A 369 -3.25 12.84 -20.18
N THR A 370 -3.02 11.52 -20.29
CA THR A 370 -1.93 10.82 -19.61
C THR A 370 -0.68 10.63 -20.48
N ARG A 371 -0.74 10.99 -21.77
CA ARG A 371 0.35 10.73 -22.74
C ARG A 371 1.71 11.23 -22.26
N GLN A 372 1.76 12.44 -21.72
CA GLN A 372 3.00 13.03 -21.23
C GLN A 372 3.57 12.25 -20.04
N ILE A 373 2.73 11.96 -19.05
CA ILE A 373 3.20 11.24 -17.86
C ILE A 373 3.55 9.78 -18.17
N ALA A 374 2.81 9.13 -19.07
CA ALA A 374 3.13 7.78 -19.56
C ALA A 374 4.50 7.73 -20.27
N SER A 375 4.80 8.71 -21.13
CA SER A 375 6.12 8.83 -21.76
C SER A 375 7.22 9.08 -20.73
N LEU A 376 6.98 9.92 -19.71
CA LEU A 376 7.93 10.16 -18.62
C LEU A 376 8.17 8.88 -17.81
N MET A 377 7.14 8.13 -17.45
CA MET A 377 7.28 6.84 -16.77
C MET A 377 8.06 5.83 -17.63
N LEU A 378 7.76 5.72 -18.93
CA LEU A 378 8.51 4.86 -19.84
C LEU A 378 9.99 5.23 -19.93
N SER A 379 10.35 6.52 -19.82
CA SER A 379 11.75 6.95 -19.82
C SER A 379 12.55 6.49 -18.60
N THR A 380 11.89 6.01 -17.55
CA THR A 380 12.54 5.40 -16.37
C THR A 380 12.71 3.88 -16.50
N LEU A 381 12.17 3.29 -17.58
CA LEU A 381 12.13 1.85 -17.82
C LEU A 381 12.94 1.51 -19.07
N GLY A 382 13.51 0.30 -19.11
CA GLY A 382 14.12 -0.23 -20.33
C GLY A 382 13.06 -0.81 -21.28
N PRO A 383 13.39 -0.98 -22.58
CA PRO A 383 12.49 -1.58 -23.57
C PRO A 383 12.17 -3.07 -23.31
N GLY A 384 12.89 -3.72 -22.38
CA GLY A 384 12.78 -5.15 -22.10
C GLY A 384 13.69 -6.03 -22.95
N GLY A 385 13.98 -7.25 -22.48
CA GLY A 385 14.48 -8.35 -23.31
C GLY A 385 15.98 -8.70 -23.28
N ASP A 386 16.93 -7.80 -22.98
CA ASP A 386 18.36 -8.10 -23.20
C ASP A 386 19.15 -8.66 -22.00
N GLY A 387 18.58 -8.72 -20.79
CA GLY A 387 19.29 -9.25 -19.61
C GLY A 387 19.67 -10.73 -19.74
N GLN A 388 18.82 -11.53 -20.39
CA GLN A 388 19.12 -12.93 -20.69
C GLN A 388 20.24 -13.06 -21.74
N ARG A 389 20.22 -12.20 -22.77
CA ARG A 389 21.25 -12.18 -23.81
C ARG A 389 22.64 -11.87 -23.24
N ILE A 390 22.76 -10.96 -22.28
CA ILE A 390 24.03 -10.67 -21.60
C ILE A 390 24.54 -11.89 -20.84
N ARG A 391 23.67 -12.57 -20.11
CA ARG A 391 24.01 -13.80 -19.40
C ARG A 391 24.45 -14.91 -20.36
N ASP A 392 23.70 -15.10 -21.44
CA ASP A 392 23.98 -16.14 -22.42
C ASP A 392 25.30 -15.86 -23.18
N GLU A 393 25.61 -14.59 -23.47
CA GLU A 393 26.84 -14.22 -24.18
C GLU A 393 28.09 -14.49 -23.32
N ILE A 394 28.12 -14.07 -22.03
CA ILE A 394 29.29 -14.33 -21.19
C ILE A 394 29.53 -15.83 -21.03
N LEU A 395 28.45 -16.62 -20.93
CA LEU A 395 28.52 -18.07 -20.86
C LEU A 395 29.03 -18.68 -22.18
N GLN A 396 28.57 -18.17 -23.34
CA GLN A 396 29.08 -18.60 -24.64
C GLN A 396 30.58 -18.29 -24.81
N ILE A 397 31.05 -17.14 -24.34
CA ILE A 397 32.48 -16.79 -24.34
C ILE A 397 33.27 -17.80 -23.49
N MET A 398 32.78 -18.11 -22.29
CA MET A 398 33.40 -19.12 -21.42
C MET A 398 33.45 -20.50 -22.10
N HIS A 399 32.37 -20.95 -22.74
CA HIS A 399 32.32 -22.22 -23.47
C HIS A 399 33.26 -22.25 -24.68
N ARG A 400 33.27 -21.17 -25.47
CA ARG A 400 34.12 -21.02 -26.67
C ARG A 400 35.60 -21.20 -26.34
N HIS A 401 36.03 -20.64 -25.20
CA HIS A 401 37.42 -20.71 -24.74
C HIS A 401 37.70 -21.83 -23.75
N ARG A 402 36.72 -22.72 -23.51
CA ARG A 402 36.82 -23.85 -22.55
C ARG A 402 37.21 -23.42 -21.14
N ILE A 403 36.75 -22.23 -20.74
CA ILE A 403 36.90 -21.71 -19.37
C ILE A 403 35.90 -22.46 -18.51
N LYS A 404 36.41 -23.12 -17.46
CA LYS A 404 35.57 -23.98 -16.61
C LYS A 404 34.70 -23.12 -15.68
N GLU A 405 33.43 -23.48 -15.57
CA GLU A 405 32.47 -22.94 -14.59
C GLU A 405 32.76 -23.54 -13.20
N VAL A 406 33.87 -23.12 -12.59
CA VAL A 406 34.27 -23.57 -11.25
C VAL A 406 34.11 -22.42 -10.27
N THR A 407 33.49 -22.73 -9.12
CA THR A 407 33.38 -21.82 -7.98
C THR A 407 34.77 -21.31 -7.58
N GLY A 408 34.88 -20.01 -7.31
CA GLY A 408 36.15 -19.38 -6.97
C GLY A 408 37.01 -19.01 -8.17
N SER A 409 36.38 -18.74 -9.33
CA SER A 409 37.03 -18.09 -10.47
C SER A 409 36.29 -16.79 -10.80
N PHE A 410 37.04 -15.74 -11.17
CA PHE A 410 36.48 -14.41 -11.44
C PHE A 410 35.35 -14.41 -12.47
N LEU A 411 35.55 -15.09 -13.61
CA LEU A 411 34.57 -15.11 -14.69
C LEU A 411 33.28 -15.84 -14.28
N GLU A 412 33.40 -16.91 -13.49
CA GLU A 412 32.21 -17.61 -12.97
C GLU A 412 31.50 -16.77 -11.90
N GLU A 413 32.22 -16.13 -10.98
CA GLU A 413 31.61 -15.23 -9.99
C GLU A 413 30.89 -14.05 -10.66
N TRP A 414 31.49 -13.48 -11.71
CA TRP A 414 30.87 -12.41 -12.49
C TRP A 414 29.67 -12.91 -13.30
N HIS A 415 29.76 -14.09 -13.93
CA HIS A 415 28.63 -14.74 -14.59
C HIS A 415 27.48 -14.99 -13.59
N GLN A 416 27.76 -15.51 -12.39
CA GLN A 416 26.75 -15.69 -11.34
C GLN A 416 26.15 -14.36 -10.87
N LYS A 417 26.94 -13.29 -10.81
CA LYS A 417 26.43 -11.93 -10.54
C LYS A 417 25.45 -11.48 -11.61
N LEU A 418 25.74 -11.76 -12.88
CA LEU A 418 24.87 -11.44 -14.01
C LEU A 418 23.56 -12.26 -14.04
N HIS A 419 23.42 -13.35 -13.27
CA HIS A 419 22.14 -14.07 -13.13
C HIS A 419 21.09 -13.27 -12.35
N ASN A 420 21.51 -12.41 -11.42
CA ASN A 420 20.59 -11.63 -10.62
C ASN A 420 20.13 -10.41 -11.43
N ASN A 421 21.06 -9.53 -11.81
CA ASN A 421 20.83 -8.35 -12.64
C ASN A 421 22.13 -7.83 -13.27
N THR A 422 22.05 -7.41 -14.53
CA THR A 422 23.09 -6.56 -15.12
C THR A 422 22.93 -5.14 -14.59
N THR A 423 24.04 -4.50 -14.23
CA THR A 423 24.09 -3.15 -13.68
C THR A 423 25.14 -2.31 -14.43
N PRO A 424 25.05 -0.96 -14.46
CA PRO A 424 26.13 -0.10 -14.93
C PRO A 424 27.54 -0.46 -14.43
N ASP A 425 27.66 -1.02 -13.23
CA ASP A 425 28.92 -1.50 -12.66
C ASP A 425 29.52 -2.63 -13.51
N ASP A 426 28.73 -3.43 -14.23
CA ASP A 426 29.22 -4.47 -15.17
C ASP A 426 29.93 -3.90 -16.39
N VAL A 427 29.52 -2.71 -16.86
CA VAL A 427 30.25 -2.00 -17.91
C VAL A 427 31.66 -1.68 -17.42
N VAL A 428 31.76 -1.20 -16.17
CA VAL A 428 33.04 -0.87 -15.53
C VAL A 428 33.88 -2.13 -15.27
N ILE A 429 33.26 -3.22 -14.81
CA ILE A 429 33.93 -4.52 -14.61
C ILE A 429 34.48 -5.05 -15.94
N CYS A 430 33.69 -4.98 -17.02
CA CYS A 430 34.12 -5.41 -18.34
C CYS A 430 35.28 -4.56 -18.88
N GLU A 431 35.21 -3.23 -18.74
CA GLU A 431 36.29 -2.32 -19.14
C GLU A 431 37.57 -2.57 -18.34
N ALA A 432 37.46 -2.82 -17.04
CA ALA A 432 38.59 -3.19 -16.20
C ALA A 432 39.19 -4.54 -16.62
N TYR A 433 38.35 -5.53 -16.93
CA TYR A 433 38.81 -6.84 -17.40
C TYR A 433 39.54 -6.76 -18.75
N ILE A 434 39.05 -5.95 -19.69
CA ILE A 434 39.76 -5.68 -20.95
C ILE A 434 41.11 -4.97 -20.68
N ALA A 435 41.15 -4.01 -19.77
CA ALA A 435 42.40 -3.33 -19.38
C ALA A 435 43.40 -4.30 -18.73
N PHE A 436 42.93 -5.24 -17.92
CA PHE A 436 43.72 -6.33 -17.35
C PHE A 436 44.32 -7.23 -18.46
N LEU A 437 43.52 -7.63 -19.44
CA LEU A 437 44.00 -8.44 -20.57
C LEU A 437 45.03 -7.68 -21.42
N LYS A 438 44.77 -6.41 -21.72
CA LYS A 438 45.67 -5.54 -22.52
C LYS A 438 47.00 -5.28 -21.80
N SER A 439 47.01 -5.23 -20.48
CA SER A 439 48.20 -5.05 -19.63
C SER A 439 48.94 -6.35 -19.30
N ASN A 440 48.66 -7.45 -20.00
CA ASN A 440 49.25 -8.77 -19.78
C ASN A 440 49.02 -9.32 -18.36
N GLY A 441 47.82 -9.10 -17.81
CA GLY A 441 47.43 -9.64 -16.51
C GLY A 441 47.81 -8.76 -15.31
N ASN A 442 48.00 -7.45 -15.50
CA ASN A 442 48.32 -6.55 -14.40
C ASN A 442 47.08 -6.28 -13.53
N LEU A 443 47.04 -6.88 -12.33
CA LEU A 443 45.97 -6.69 -11.35
C LEU A 443 45.87 -5.26 -10.82
N GLU A 444 46.97 -4.51 -10.78
CA GLU A 444 46.94 -3.10 -10.39
C GLU A 444 46.15 -2.28 -11.41
N THR A 445 46.39 -2.51 -12.71
CA THR A 445 45.64 -1.86 -13.80
C THR A 445 44.14 -2.20 -13.74
N PHE A 446 43.79 -3.44 -13.39
CA PHE A 446 42.41 -3.85 -13.17
C PHE A 446 41.73 -3.00 -12.08
N TYR A 447 42.30 -2.97 -10.87
CA TYR A 447 41.69 -2.26 -9.74
C TYR A 447 41.76 -0.73 -9.88
N GLN A 448 42.80 -0.18 -10.52
CA GLN A 448 42.87 1.25 -10.85
C GLN A 448 41.73 1.65 -11.81
N THR A 449 41.47 0.83 -12.84
CA THR A 449 40.40 1.08 -13.80
C THR A 449 39.01 1.02 -13.14
N LEU A 450 38.80 0.05 -12.25
CA LEU A 450 37.57 -0.05 -11.44
C LEU A 450 37.38 1.20 -10.57
N ASN A 451 38.39 1.57 -9.78
CA ASN A 451 38.33 2.70 -8.85
C ASN A 451 38.11 4.04 -9.57
N HIS A 452 38.78 4.27 -10.70
CA HIS A 452 38.61 5.50 -11.50
C HIS A 452 37.17 5.69 -11.98
N LYS A 453 36.40 4.60 -12.10
CA LYS A 453 35.00 4.60 -12.53
C LYS A 453 34.01 4.32 -11.39
N GLY A 454 34.46 4.48 -10.14
CA GLY A 454 33.59 4.43 -8.95
C GLY A 454 33.21 3.04 -8.45
N VAL A 455 33.82 1.97 -8.99
CA VAL A 455 33.62 0.60 -8.50
C VAL A 455 34.83 0.20 -7.66
N THR A 456 34.67 0.11 -6.34
CA THR A 456 35.79 -0.30 -5.47
C THR A 456 35.85 -1.83 -5.30
N LYS A 457 36.99 -2.36 -4.83
CA LYS A 457 37.08 -3.78 -4.46
C LYS A 457 36.03 -4.18 -3.41
N GLN A 458 35.82 -3.33 -2.40
CA GLN A 458 34.77 -3.52 -1.40
C GLN A 458 33.38 -3.56 -2.05
N ARG A 459 33.13 -2.73 -3.07
CA ARG A 459 31.87 -2.74 -3.81
C ARG A 459 31.61 -4.09 -4.48
N LEU A 460 32.63 -4.70 -5.09
CA LEU A 460 32.53 -6.04 -5.70
C LEU A 460 32.12 -7.13 -4.69
N GLU A 461 32.66 -7.03 -3.48
CA GLU A 461 32.39 -7.98 -2.38
C GLU A 461 31.02 -7.75 -1.73
N THR A 462 30.44 -6.54 -1.86
CA THR A 462 29.11 -6.20 -1.35
C THR A 462 27.97 -6.64 -2.28
N PHE A 463 28.27 -7.13 -3.48
CA PHE A 463 27.24 -7.70 -4.35
C PHE A 463 26.65 -8.95 -3.70
N GLU A 464 25.36 -9.17 -3.92
CA GLU A 464 24.64 -10.34 -3.39
C GLU A 464 25.26 -11.66 -3.87
N ARG A 465 25.70 -11.69 -5.13
CA ARG A 465 26.66 -12.65 -5.67
C ARG A 465 28.02 -11.98 -5.73
N ALA A 466 28.72 -11.99 -4.60
CA ALA A 466 29.98 -11.31 -4.42
C ALA A 466 31.04 -11.80 -5.40
N ILE A 467 31.76 -10.86 -6.02
CA ILE A 467 32.96 -11.13 -6.80
C ILE A 467 34.14 -10.91 -5.87
N LYS A 468 34.76 -12.00 -5.42
CA LYS A 468 35.85 -12.03 -4.44
C LYS A 468 37.18 -12.41 -5.08
N THR A 469 37.11 -13.21 -6.13
CA THR A 469 38.28 -13.78 -6.79
C THR A 469 38.84 -12.79 -7.83
N PRO A 470 40.16 -12.52 -7.83
CA PRO A 470 40.79 -11.70 -8.86
C PRO A 470 40.78 -12.41 -10.23
N PRO A 471 40.81 -11.66 -11.36
CA PRO A 471 40.88 -12.26 -12.68
C PRO A 471 42.17 -13.04 -12.90
N ASP A 472 42.05 -14.22 -13.51
CA ASP A 472 43.19 -15.04 -13.94
C ASP A 472 43.63 -14.68 -15.36
N PHE A 473 44.95 -14.69 -15.61
CA PHE A 473 45.52 -14.38 -16.92
C PHE A 473 46.02 -15.63 -17.64
N VAL A 474 45.42 -15.92 -18.80
CA VAL A 474 45.79 -17.05 -19.66
C VAL A 474 46.37 -16.52 -20.97
N HIS A 475 47.69 -16.62 -21.12
CA HIS A 475 48.45 -15.97 -22.20
C HIS A 475 47.95 -16.32 -23.62
N TYR A 476 47.66 -17.59 -23.89
CA TYR A 476 47.22 -18.02 -25.23
C TYR A 476 45.79 -17.61 -25.58
N LEU A 477 44.97 -17.21 -24.59
CA LEU A 477 43.60 -16.74 -24.79
C LEU A 477 43.51 -15.22 -24.91
N LYS A 478 44.61 -14.48 -24.67
CA LYS A 478 44.61 -13.02 -24.54
C LYS A 478 43.86 -12.31 -25.67
N ASP A 479 44.32 -12.47 -26.91
CA ASP A 479 43.79 -11.70 -28.04
C ASP A 479 42.34 -12.09 -28.37
N ALA A 480 42.02 -13.38 -28.21
CA ALA A 480 40.67 -13.89 -28.41
C ALA A 480 39.69 -13.38 -27.34
N LEU A 481 40.10 -13.34 -26.07
CA LEU A 481 39.30 -12.79 -24.98
C LEU A 481 39.16 -11.27 -25.10
N ILE A 482 40.19 -10.55 -25.53
CA ILE A 482 40.06 -9.10 -25.79
C ILE A 482 38.97 -8.85 -26.84
N HIS A 483 39.00 -9.58 -27.96
CA HIS A 483 37.99 -9.43 -29.01
C HIS A 483 36.58 -9.75 -28.50
N ASP A 484 36.41 -10.88 -27.83
CA ASP A 484 35.11 -11.32 -27.34
C ASP A 484 34.55 -10.41 -26.23
N PHE A 485 35.40 -9.93 -25.32
CA PHE A 485 34.97 -9.00 -24.28
C PHE A 485 34.79 -7.56 -24.79
N GLU A 486 35.45 -7.14 -25.87
CA GLU A 486 35.13 -5.88 -26.57
C GLU A 486 33.74 -5.94 -27.23
N PHE A 487 33.40 -7.08 -27.84
CA PHE A 487 32.05 -7.33 -28.32
C PHE A 487 31.04 -7.37 -27.17
N PHE A 488 31.33 -8.12 -26.10
CA PHE A 488 30.48 -8.20 -24.91
C PHE A 488 30.26 -6.83 -24.25
N LEU A 489 31.31 -6.01 -24.17
CA LEU A 489 31.23 -4.63 -23.68
C LEU A 489 30.26 -3.79 -24.52
N SER A 490 30.23 -3.98 -25.84
CA SER A 490 29.26 -3.30 -26.71
C SER A 490 27.82 -3.68 -26.34
N ILE A 491 27.56 -4.95 -26.01
CA ILE A 491 26.24 -5.42 -25.54
C ILE A 491 25.90 -4.79 -24.19
N LEU A 492 26.82 -4.84 -23.22
CA LEU A 492 26.61 -4.24 -21.89
C LEU A 492 26.32 -2.74 -21.98
N LYS A 493 27.03 -2.01 -22.85
CA LYS A 493 26.80 -0.58 -23.09
C LYS A 493 25.44 -0.32 -23.74
N LYS A 494 24.99 -1.16 -24.68
CA LYS A 494 23.64 -1.05 -25.27
C LYS A 494 22.54 -1.18 -24.23
N VAL A 495 22.71 -2.03 -23.22
CA VAL A 495 21.69 -2.28 -22.18
C VAL A 495 21.69 -1.23 -21.05
N HIS A 496 22.82 -0.59 -20.77
CA HIS A 496 22.95 0.37 -19.66
C HIS A 496 23.00 1.84 -20.05
N VAL A 497 23.07 2.14 -21.35
CA VAL A 497 22.76 3.47 -21.87
C VAL A 497 21.27 3.44 -22.22
N GLY A 498 20.42 3.90 -21.28
CA GLY A 498 18.95 3.77 -21.27
C GLY A 498 18.17 4.39 -22.44
N THR A 499 18.84 4.73 -23.54
CA THR A 499 18.33 5.32 -24.78
C THR A 499 19.33 5.05 -25.89
N ASP A 500 19.72 3.79 -26.08
CA ASP A 500 20.52 3.44 -27.24
C ASP A 500 19.68 3.69 -28.51
N LEU A 501 19.94 4.84 -29.13
CA LEU A 501 19.30 5.25 -30.38
C LEU A 501 19.41 4.13 -31.41
N GLN A 502 20.52 3.39 -31.44
CA GLN A 502 20.68 2.23 -32.32
C GLN A 502 19.65 1.14 -32.03
N SER A 503 19.58 0.65 -30.79
CA SER A 503 18.62 -0.38 -30.39
C SER A 503 17.18 0.06 -30.63
N ALA A 504 16.84 1.33 -30.41
CA ALA A 504 15.51 1.87 -30.70
C ALA A 504 15.22 1.92 -32.22
N ILE A 505 16.21 2.26 -33.06
CA ILE A 505 16.10 2.20 -34.53
C ILE A 505 15.89 0.76 -35.01
N GLU A 506 16.69 -0.18 -34.49
CA GLU A 506 16.59 -1.60 -34.83
C GLU A 506 15.21 -2.16 -34.44
N ALA A 507 14.74 -1.88 -33.22
CA ALA A 507 13.44 -2.33 -32.73
C ALA A 507 12.25 -1.74 -33.50
N SER A 508 12.36 -0.50 -33.98
CA SER A 508 11.28 0.18 -34.74
C SER A 508 11.30 -0.13 -36.24
N GLY A 509 12.31 -0.85 -36.75
CA GLY A 509 12.53 -1.04 -38.18
C GLY A 509 11.39 -1.71 -38.95
N TYR A 510 10.59 -2.56 -38.28
CA TYR A 510 9.42 -3.21 -38.88
C TYR A 510 8.16 -2.33 -38.93
N ILE A 511 8.18 -1.19 -38.22
CA ILE A 511 7.07 -0.23 -38.14
C ILE A 511 7.27 0.91 -39.16
N LEU A 512 8.52 1.32 -39.37
CA LEU A 512 8.88 2.54 -40.09
C LEU A 512 9.12 2.31 -41.59
N SER A 513 8.81 3.33 -42.39
CA SER A 513 9.13 3.36 -43.82
C SER A 513 10.65 3.43 -44.05
N ASP A 514 11.11 2.94 -45.21
CA ASP A 514 12.53 2.97 -45.59
C ASP A 514 13.11 4.39 -45.59
N TYR A 515 12.29 5.38 -45.93
CA TYR A 515 12.67 6.79 -45.88
C TYR A 515 12.98 7.27 -44.46
N ILE A 516 12.11 6.97 -43.49
CA ILE A 516 12.34 7.36 -42.08
C ILE A 516 13.53 6.59 -41.49
N LYS A 517 13.65 5.30 -41.82
CA LYS A 517 14.82 4.48 -41.42
C LYS A 517 16.13 5.07 -41.93
N GLY A 518 16.18 5.51 -43.19
CA GLY A 518 17.38 6.15 -43.75
C GLY A 518 17.77 7.43 -43.00
N ARG A 519 16.79 8.25 -42.59
CA ARG A 519 17.03 9.48 -41.80
C ARG A 519 17.51 9.17 -40.38
N LEU A 520 16.98 8.11 -39.77
CA LEU A 520 17.42 7.63 -38.46
C LEU A 520 18.87 7.14 -38.48
N TRP A 521 19.23 6.29 -39.45
CA TRP A 521 20.61 5.83 -39.61
C TRP A 521 21.56 6.97 -39.94
N PHE A 522 21.13 7.95 -40.76
CA PHE A 522 21.91 9.17 -40.97
C PHE A 522 22.23 9.90 -39.66
N LEU A 523 21.26 10.07 -38.75
CA LEU A 523 21.52 10.69 -37.44
C LEU A 523 22.48 9.87 -36.58
N PHE A 524 22.29 8.54 -36.57
CA PHE A 524 23.12 7.64 -35.79
C PHE A 524 24.56 7.65 -36.29
N ASP A 525 24.80 7.47 -37.58
CA ASP A 525 26.14 7.43 -38.18
C ASP A 525 26.89 8.75 -37.99
N ASN A 526 26.16 9.86 -37.97
CA ASN A 526 26.71 11.21 -37.81
C ASN A 526 26.70 11.74 -36.37
N ARG A 527 26.38 10.90 -35.37
CA ARG A 527 26.24 11.33 -33.96
C ARG A 527 27.50 11.96 -33.36
N LEU A 528 28.68 11.51 -33.78
CA LEU A 528 29.97 12.06 -33.34
C LEU A 528 30.54 13.09 -34.30
N ASN A 529 29.89 13.32 -35.44
CA ASN A 529 30.39 14.18 -36.49
C ASN A 529 30.11 15.66 -36.15
N GLN A 530 31.16 16.37 -35.76
CA GLN A 530 31.05 17.79 -35.39
C GLN A 530 31.01 18.74 -36.58
N THR A 531 31.25 18.26 -37.81
CA THR A 531 31.21 19.11 -39.02
C THR A 531 29.79 19.37 -39.51
N ILE A 532 28.82 18.56 -39.08
CA ILE A 532 27.43 18.75 -39.43
C ILE A 532 26.81 19.86 -38.55
N PRO A 533 26.20 20.89 -39.17
CA PRO A 533 25.49 21.94 -38.46
C PRO A 533 24.44 21.37 -37.51
N MET A 534 24.36 21.94 -36.31
CA MET A 534 23.46 21.44 -35.27
C MET A 534 22.00 21.53 -35.74
N GLU A 535 21.66 22.61 -36.43
CA GLU A 535 20.34 22.91 -36.97
C GLU A 535 19.87 21.82 -37.93
N GLN A 536 20.79 21.25 -38.71
CA GLN A 536 20.48 20.13 -39.61
C GLN A 536 20.14 18.85 -38.83
N GLN A 537 20.87 18.57 -37.75
CA GLN A 537 20.62 17.42 -36.90
C GLN A 537 19.29 17.57 -36.15
N ILE A 538 19.07 18.71 -35.48
CA ILE A 538 17.83 18.99 -34.74
C ILE A 538 16.63 19.05 -35.69
N GLY A 539 16.77 19.68 -36.86
CA GLY A 539 15.71 19.70 -37.88
C GLY A 539 15.37 18.31 -38.41
N THR A 540 16.36 17.42 -38.51
CA THR A 540 16.12 16.01 -38.87
C THR A 540 15.42 15.25 -37.73
N VAL A 541 15.79 15.49 -36.48
CA VAL A 541 15.07 14.96 -35.31
C VAL A 541 13.61 15.41 -35.33
N PHE A 542 13.36 16.71 -35.51
CA PHE A 542 11.99 17.26 -35.61
C PHE A 542 11.19 16.57 -36.71
N PHE A 543 11.77 16.45 -37.90
CA PHE A 543 11.13 15.79 -39.02
C PHE A 543 10.74 14.34 -38.70
N ILE A 544 11.66 13.56 -38.10
CA ILE A 544 11.40 12.17 -37.73
C ILE A 544 10.30 12.12 -36.67
N ARG A 545 10.43 12.88 -35.58
CA ARG A 545 9.46 12.90 -34.47
C ARG A 545 8.06 13.29 -34.96
N LYS A 546 7.94 14.24 -35.88
CA LYS A 546 6.65 14.59 -36.51
C LYS A 546 5.98 13.37 -37.16
N ASN A 547 6.74 12.56 -37.92
CA ASN A 547 6.23 11.34 -38.53
C ASN A 547 5.92 10.25 -37.49
N LEU A 548 6.69 10.17 -36.39
CA LEU A 548 6.37 9.25 -35.29
C LEU A 548 5.05 9.63 -34.63
N TYR A 549 4.76 10.92 -34.48
CA TYR A 549 3.50 11.40 -33.91
C TYR A 549 2.28 11.04 -34.76
N ASP A 550 2.42 11.01 -36.09
CA ASP A 550 1.36 10.50 -36.95
C ASP A 550 1.07 9.01 -36.67
N ILE A 551 2.11 8.22 -36.37
CA ILE A 551 1.94 6.82 -35.96
C ILE A 551 1.32 6.75 -34.56
N LEU A 552 1.85 7.48 -33.57
CA LEU A 552 1.39 7.47 -32.18
C LEU A 552 -0.07 7.94 -32.03
N ASN A 553 -0.57 8.78 -32.93
CA ASN A 553 -1.95 9.25 -32.90
C ASN A 553 -2.95 8.27 -33.51
N ASN A 554 -2.51 7.38 -34.41
CA ASN A 554 -3.39 6.52 -35.20
C ASN A 554 -3.26 5.04 -34.85
N ASP A 555 -2.09 4.59 -34.43
CA ASP A 555 -1.83 3.18 -34.09
C ASP A 555 -2.45 2.85 -32.72
N ARG A 556 -3.07 1.67 -32.63
CA ARG A 556 -3.77 1.18 -31.44
C ARG A 556 -3.15 -0.10 -30.87
N ASP A 557 -2.11 -0.63 -31.51
CA ASP A 557 -1.34 -1.76 -31.00
C ASP A 557 -0.35 -1.27 -29.93
N SER A 558 -0.57 -1.68 -28.67
CA SER A 558 0.28 -1.29 -27.54
C SER A 558 1.74 -1.69 -27.71
N HIS A 559 2.07 -2.79 -28.40
CA HIS A 559 3.46 -3.18 -28.66
C HIS A 559 4.11 -2.21 -29.63
N ARG A 560 3.42 -1.86 -30.73
CA ARG A 560 3.92 -0.92 -31.73
C ARG A 560 4.06 0.48 -31.16
N VAL A 561 3.04 0.95 -30.44
CA VAL A 561 3.06 2.26 -29.76
C VAL A 561 4.19 2.33 -28.73
N ARG A 562 4.35 1.30 -27.89
CA ARG A 562 5.47 1.22 -26.93
C ARG A 562 6.82 1.38 -27.63
N THR A 563 7.05 0.64 -28.71
CA THR A 563 8.30 0.70 -29.49
C THR A 563 8.55 2.10 -30.06
N ILE A 564 7.52 2.78 -30.56
CA ILE A 564 7.64 4.14 -31.10
C ILE A 564 7.86 5.18 -29.98
N ILE A 565 7.25 5.01 -28.80
CA ILE A 565 7.52 5.90 -27.65
C ILE A 565 8.99 5.78 -27.21
N PHE A 566 9.55 4.56 -27.13
CA PHE A 566 10.96 4.38 -26.81
C PHE A 566 11.89 5.03 -27.85
N LEU A 567 11.54 4.95 -29.14
CA LEU A 567 12.27 5.68 -30.19
C LEU A 567 12.18 7.20 -30.01
N ASP A 568 11.00 7.73 -29.68
CA ASP A 568 10.82 9.16 -29.43
C ASP A 568 11.67 9.64 -28.24
N ILE A 569 11.67 8.88 -27.14
CA ILE A 569 12.50 9.16 -25.96
C ILE A 569 13.99 9.19 -26.34
N ALA A 570 14.46 8.20 -27.12
CA ALA A 570 15.85 8.15 -27.57
C ALA A 570 16.23 9.34 -28.48
N LEU A 571 15.31 9.81 -29.32
CA LEU A 571 15.51 10.98 -30.17
C LEU A 571 15.57 12.29 -29.36
N VAL A 572 14.72 12.42 -28.33
CA VAL A 572 14.75 13.56 -27.41
C VAL A 572 16.08 13.60 -26.65
N GLU A 573 16.55 12.46 -26.16
CA GLU A 573 17.85 12.41 -25.46
C GLU A 573 19.02 12.69 -26.40
N TYR A 574 18.98 12.19 -27.63
CA TYR A 574 19.98 12.50 -28.66
C TYR A 574 20.04 14.01 -28.94
N MET A 575 18.89 14.65 -29.15
CA MET A 575 18.80 16.11 -29.36
C MET A 575 19.37 16.87 -28.15
N ARG A 576 18.99 16.49 -26.93
CA ARG A 576 19.48 17.08 -25.69
C ARG A 576 21.00 16.99 -25.60
N LYS A 577 21.59 15.81 -25.84
CA LYS A 577 23.05 15.59 -25.83
C LYS A 577 23.78 16.45 -26.85
N ILE A 578 23.21 16.63 -28.05
CA ILE A 578 23.82 17.50 -29.06
C ILE A 578 23.83 18.95 -28.59
N VAL A 579 22.71 19.45 -28.07
CA VAL A 579 22.58 20.83 -27.61
C VAL A 579 23.55 21.05 -26.44
N GLU A 580 23.40 20.26 -25.36
CA GLU A 580 24.21 20.37 -24.13
C GLU A 580 25.70 20.19 -24.39
N GLY A 581 26.08 19.24 -25.25
CA GLY A 581 27.48 18.96 -25.59
C GLY A 581 28.18 20.07 -26.39
N ARG A 582 27.46 21.09 -26.86
CA ARG A 582 28.05 22.21 -27.63
C ARG A 582 27.80 23.58 -26.98
N ILE A 583 27.11 23.67 -25.83
CA ILE A 583 26.73 24.94 -25.15
C ILE A 583 27.93 25.88 -24.90
N ASN A 584 29.14 25.33 -24.74
CA ASN A 584 30.36 26.11 -24.46
C ASN A 584 31.15 26.56 -25.70
N LYS A 585 30.59 26.45 -26.90
CA LYS A 585 31.20 27.00 -28.13
C LYS A 585 30.66 28.41 -28.35
N ASP A 586 31.49 29.34 -28.85
CA ASP A 586 31.04 30.67 -29.27
C ASP A 586 30.01 30.52 -30.40
N TRP A 587 28.72 30.49 -30.06
CA TRP A 587 27.65 30.35 -31.05
C TRP A 587 27.31 31.71 -31.63
N GLU A 588 27.31 31.79 -32.96
CA GLU A 588 26.77 32.95 -33.67
C GLU A 588 25.31 33.19 -33.25
N PRO A 589 24.89 34.43 -32.97
CA PRO A 589 23.52 34.75 -32.53
C PRO A 589 22.42 34.17 -33.44
N ASP A 590 22.64 34.14 -34.75
CA ASP A 590 21.68 33.57 -35.71
C ASP A 590 21.51 32.05 -35.56
N THR A 591 22.59 31.36 -35.18
CA THR A 591 22.59 29.92 -34.92
C THR A 591 21.78 29.62 -33.65
N LEU A 592 21.97 30.42 -32.59
CA LEU A 592 21.20 30.35 -31.35
C LEU A 592 19.69 30.48 -31.61
N ILE A 593 19.29 31.48 -32.40
CA ILE A 593 17.88 31.73 -32.71
C ILE A 593 17.28 30.55 -33.48
N LYS A 594 18.00 29.98 -34.46
CA LYS A 594 17.54 28.80 -35.22
C LYS A 594 17.42 27.56 -34.34
N ILE A 595 18.41 27.30 -33.48
CA ILE A 595 18.39 26.17 -32.53
C ILE A 595 17.21 26.32 -31.56
N LEU A 596 16.97 27.52 -31.03
CA LEU A 596 15.83 27.80 -30.17
C LEU A 596 14.51 27.51 -30.88
N GLY A 597 14.34 28.00 -32.12
CA GLY A 597 13.16 27.75 -32.93
C GLY A 597 12.90 26.24 -33.13
N LEU A 598 13.92 25.48 -33.53
CA LEU A 598 13.83 24.04 -33.74
C LEU A 598 13.59 23.24 -32.45
N THR A 599 14.14 23.70 -31.33
CA THR A 599 13.92 23.08 -30.01
C THR A 599 12.46 23.30 -29.56
N LEU A 600 11.92 24.51 -29.77
CA LEU A 600 10.52 24.81 -29.52
C LEU A 600 9.59 24.00 -30.43
N ASP A 601 9.91 23.85 -31.71
CA ASP A 601 9.14 23.00 -32.64
C ASP A 601 9.08 21.55 -32.14
N ASN A 602 10.21 21.00 -31.67
CA ASN A 602 10.26 19.67 -31.05
C ASN A 602 9.44 19.54 -29.77
N TRP A 603 9.44 20.58 -28.94
CA TRP A 603 8.68 20.59 -27.68
C TRP A 603 7.18 20.63 -27.94
N LEU A 604 6.74 21.47 -28.88
CA LEU A 604 5.35 21.67 -29.29
C LEU A 604 4.70 20.44 -29.95
N LEU A 605 5.46 19.46 -30.42
CA LEU A 605 4.90 18.17 -30.87
C LEU A 605 4.18 17.43 -29.73
N THR A 606 4.58 17.69 -28.49
CA THR A 606 4.21 16.90 -27.31
C THR A 606 3.41 17.72 -26.28
N ASN A 607 3.39 19.05 -26.43
CA ASN A 607 2.84 20.02 -25.50
C ASN A 607 2.01 21.07 -26.25
N ASN A 608 0.78 21.29 -25.79
CA ASN A 608 -0.14 22.28 -26.36
C ASN A 608 -0.27 23.52 -25.47
N ASP A 609 0.83 24.01 -24.89
CA ASP A 609 0.79 25.23 -24.07
C ASP A 609 0.49 26.46 -24.96
N PRO A 610 -0.64 27.16 -24.75
CA PRO A 610 -1.02 28.31 -25.56
C PRO A 610 0.02 29.44 -25.56
N ASN A 611 0.70 29.65 -24.43
CA ASN A 611 1.71 30.70 -24.29
C ASN A 611 2.95 30.39 -25.11
N ILE A 612 3.38 29.12 -25.12
CA ILE A 612 4.55 28.71 -25.91
C ILE A 612 4.22 28.69 -27.40
N ILE A 613 3.01 28.29 -27.79
CA ILE A 613 2.53 28.39 -29.18
C ILE A 613 2.60 29.85 -29.65
N GLU A 614 2.09 30.79 -28.87
CA GLU A 614 2.12 32.21 -29.23
C GLU A 614 3.55 32.77 -29.25
N SER A 615 4.38 32.41 -28.26
CA SER A 615 5.80 32.76 -28.22
C SER A 615 6.54 32.27 -29.47
N LYS A 616 6.24 31.05 -29.94
CA LYS A 616 6.83 30.51 -31.17
C LYS A 616 6.41 31.31 -32.41
N LYS A 617 5.13 31.69 -32.53
CA LYS A 617 4.69 32.56 -33.64
C LYS A 617 5.43 33.90 -33.66
N HIS A 618 5.68 34.49 -32.49
CA HIS A 618 6.47 35.72 -32.39
C HIS A 618 7.93 35.50 -32.81
N LEU A 619 8.55 34.41 -32.35
CA LEU A 619 9.92 34.04 -32.75
C LEU A 619 10.04 33.84 -34.27
N ASP A 620 9.08 33.14 -34.89
CA ASP A 620 9.08 32.91 -36.34
C ASP A 620 8.96 34.22 -37.14
N LYS A 621 8.17 35.19 -36.64
CA LYS A 621 8.09 36.54 -37.23
C LYS A 621 9.42 37.28 -37.11
N LEU A 622 10.11 37.19 -35.97
CA LEU A 622 11.42 37.81 -35.76
C LEU A 622 12.47 37.23 -36.72
N ILE A 623 12.53 35.91 -36.84
CA ILE A 623 13.42 35.21 -37.80
C ILE A 623 13.14 35.68 -39.23
N ALA A 624 11.86 35.73 -39.62
CA ALA A 624 11.46 36.16 -40.95
C ALA A 624 11.77 37.64 -41.24
N SER A 625 11.77 38.51 -40.22
CA SER A 625 12.14 39.92 -40.36
C SER A 625 13.65 40.14 -40.47
N GLY A 626 14.47 39.35 -39.75
CA GLY A 626 15.93 39.45 -39.79
C GLY A 626 16.57 38.93 -41.08
N GLN A 627 15.87 38.09 -41.85
CA GLN A 627 16.34 37.61 -43.17
C GLN A 627 16.08 38.59 -44.33
N LYS A 628 15.35 39.69 -44.08
CA LYS A 628 14.98 40.70 -45.10
C LYS A 628 15.88 41.95 -45.08
N THR A 629 16.83 42.02 -44.15
CA THR A 629 17.90 43.02 -44.02
C THR A 629 19.21 42.36 -44.30
#